data_AF-A0A1W4XGD0-F1
#
_entry.id   AF-A0A1W4XGD0-F1
#
_cell.length_a   1.000
_cell.length_b   1.000
_cell.length_c   1.000
_cell.angle_alpha   90.00
_cell.angle_beta   90.00
_cell.angle_gamma   90.00
#
_symmetry.space_group_name_H-M   'P 1'
#
loop_
_entity.id
_entity.type
_entity.pdbx_description
1 polymer ?
#
loop_
_entity_poly.entity_id
_entity_poly.type
_entity_poly.pdbx_seq_one_letter_code
_entity_poly.pdbx_strand_id
1 'polypeptide(L)'
;VVEPVSYAVPMPTLEFAMLCLRNAYNLLPSDTAASPVPLLLIPGVTPPAPPLTPGPAPSSSLSQSSVASLKNSILAASAYVAVSLGDYVLALEHAQNLLSQPKISGVHILLGHLYAAEALLLMDKITEALEHLNPENIKDISLEFPEDSEEETMKNNPPTNWFPRNMESIQSVLQYNIAVCKTVRGQLDQASTLLKKVWQGQGPNCRVPAHIIMLVLYIELQLGHADVARTLVKQYCFQYKINS
;
A
#
# COMPACT_ATOMS: atom_id res chain seq x y z
N VAL A 1 -21.93 -10.74 30.86
CA VAL A 1 -21.71 -12.12 30.38
C VAL A 1 -20.92 -11.99 29.10
N VAL A 2 -19.64 -12.38 29.12
CA VAL A 2 -18.80 -12.37 27.92
C VAL A 2 -19.17 -13.62 27.14
N GLU A 3 -19.71 -13.47 25.93
CA GLU A 3 -20.02 -14.61 25.07
C GLU A 3 -18.72 -15.35 24.73
N PRO A 4 -18.71 -16.70 24.77
CA PRO A 4 -17.53 -17.48 24.44
C PRO A 4 -17.24 -17.30 22.94
N VAL A 5 -16.12 -16.66 22.62
CA VAL A 5 -15.60 -16.58 21.25
C VAL A 5 -15.38 -18.00 20.78
N SER A 6 -16.13 -18.41 19.74
CA SER A 6 -16.02 -19.75 19.17
C SER A 6 -14.61 -19.95 18.62
N TYR A 7 -13.82 -20.84 19.24
CA TYR A 7 -12.46 -21.22 18.80
C TYR A 7 -12.41 -21.76 17.36
N ALA A 8 -13.56 -22.07 16.76
CA ALA A 8 -13.67 -22.54 15.38
C ALA A 8 -13.55 -21.42 14.33
N VAL A 9 -13.74 -20.15 14.73
CA VAL A 9 -13.59 -19.00 13.82
C VAL A 9 -12.29 -18.28 14.18
N PRO A 10 -11.27 -18.30 13.31
CA PRO A 10 -10.03 -17.58 13.59
C PRO A 10 -10.32 -16.08 13.69
N MET A 11 -9.76 -15.43 14.71
CA MET A 11 -9.86 -13.97 14.84
C MET A 11 -9.13 -13.29 13.67
N PRO A 12 -9.69 -12.22 13.08
CA PRO A 12 -9.06 -11.47 12.00
C PRO A 12 -7.91 -10.60 12.55
N THR A 13 -6.80 -11.23 12.94
CA THR A 13 -5.59 -10.56 13.41
C THR A 13 -4.55 -10.43 12.29
N LEU A 14 -3.55 -9.56 12.47
CA LEU A 14 -2.46 -9.38 11.51
C LEU A 14 -1.62 -10.66 11.34
N GLU A 15 -1.42 -11.41 12.43
CA GLU A 15 -0.71 -12.69 12.42
C GLU A 15 -1.49 -13.72 11.60
N PHE A 16 -2.82 -13.77 11.75
CA PHE A 16 -3.67 -14.63 10.94
C PHE A 16 -3.65 -14.21 9.46
N ALA A 17 -3.64 -12.90 9.18
CA ALA A 17 -3.49 -12.39 7.81
C ALA A 17 -2.17 -12.83 7.18
N MET A 18 -1.05 -12.78 7.92
CA MET A 18 0.25 -13.25 7.44
C MET A 18 0.24 -14.74 7.08
N LEU A 19 -0.42 -15.58 7.89
CA LEU A 19 -0.61 -17.01 7.58
C LEU A 19 -1.42 -17.21 6.29
N CYS A 20 -2.51 -16.46 6.12
CA CYS A 20 -3.34 -16.51 4.93
C CYS A 20 -2.57 -16.09 3.67
N LEU A 21 -1.79 -15.01 3.75
CA LEU A 21 -0.98 -14.50 2.65
C LEU A 21 0.12 -15.47 2.25
N ARG A 22 0.79 -16.09 3.22
CA ARG A 22 1.80 -17.13 2.97
C ARG A 22 1.18 -18.34 2.27
N ASN A 23 0.00 -18.78 2.72
CA ASN A 23 -0.72 -19.86 2.07
C ASN A 23 -1.14 -19.49 0.64
N ALA A 24 -1.68 -18.29 0.44
CA ALA A 24 -2.06 -17.79 -0.87
C ALA A 24 -0.87 -17.74 -1.83
N TYR A 25 0.28 -17.25 -1.37
CA TYR A 25 1.51 -17.21 -2.17
C TYR A 25 1.97 -18.61 -2.60
N ASN A 26 1.93 -19.60 -1.69
CA ASN A 26 2.32 -20.98 -1.98
C ASN A 26 1.36 -21.71 -2.94
N LEU A 27 0.11 -21.26 -3.03
CA LEU A 27 -0.90 -21.81 -3.94
C LEU A 27 -0.81 -21.24 -5.36
N LEU A 28 -0.03 -20.19 -5.58
CA LEU A 28 0.16 -19.63 -6.91
C LEU A 28 0.93 -20.62 -7.80
N PRO A 29 0.52 -20.79 -9.08
CA PRO A 29 1.27 -21.61 -9.99
C PRO A 29 2.65 -20.99 -10.23
N SER A 30 3.71 -21.78 -10.03
CA SER A 30 5.09 -21.35 -10.31
C SER A 30 5.23 -20.92 -11.76
N ASP A 31 6.04 -19.89 -12.04
CA ASP A 31 6.36 -19.40 -13.40
C ASP A 31 6.93 -20.50 -14.33
N THR A 32 7.32 -21.66 -13.78
CA THR A 32 7.86 -22.84 -14.47
C THR A 32 6.80 -23.90 -14.81
N ALA A 33 5.54 -23.74 -14.38
CA ALA A 33 4.47 -24.63 -14.78
C ALA A 33 4.15 -24.39 -16.26
N ALA A 34 4.93 -25.02 -17.14
CA ALA A 34 4.48 -25.35 -18.48
C ALA A 34 3.04 -25.84 -18.35
N SER A 35 2.15 -25.26 -19.17
CA SER A 35 0.75 -25.69 -19.31
C SER A 35 0.71 -27.19 -19.11
N PRO A 36 -0.02 -27.73 -18.11
CA PRO A 36 -0.10 -29.16 -17.94
C PRO A 36 -0.60 -29.69 -19.27
N VAL A 37 0.28 -30.38 -20.00
CA VAL A 37 -0.09 -31.06 -21.24
C VAL A 37 -1.30 -31.90 -20.83
N PRO A 38 -2.49 -31.67 -21.42
CA PRO A 38 -3.65 -32.44 -21.03
C PRO A 38 -3.26 -33.91 -21.11
N LEU A 39 -3.50 -34.68 -20.05
CA LEU A 39 -3.32 -36.14 -20.03
C LEU A 39 -4.11 -36.86 -21.14
N LEU A 40 -4.88 -36.12 -21.94
CA LEU A 40 -5.59 -36.53 -23.14
C LEU A 40 -4.69 -36.77 -24.37
N LEU A 41 -3.39 -36.46 -24.33
CA LEU A 41 -2.46 -36.75 -25.43
C LEU A 41 -1.74 -38.11 -25.31
N ILE A 42 -2.28 -39.05 -24.53
CA ILE A 42 -1.82 -40.45 -24.58
C ILE A 42 -2.34 -41.08 -25.90
N PRO A 43 -1.48 -41.52 -26.83
CA PRO A 43 -1.94 -42.16 -28.06
C PRO A 43 -2.66 -43.46 -27.72
N GLY A 44 -3.95 -43.57 -28.04
CA GLY A 44 -4.71 -44.84 -27.97
C GLY A 44 -5.96 -44.86 -27.08
N VAL A 45 -6.34 -43.75 -26.43
CA VAL A 45 -7.61 -43.67 -25.68
C VAL A 45 -8.53 -42.67 -26.37
N THR A 46 -9.51 -43.15 -27.15
CA THR A 46 -10.59 -42.30 -27.69
C THR A 46 -11.58 -41.96 -26.58
N PRO A 47 -11.73 -40.69 -26.18
CA PRO A 47 -12.79 -40.32 -25.24
C PRO A 47 -14.17 -40.38 -25.91
N PRO A 48 -15.24 -40.68 -25.15
CA PRO A 48 -16.60 -40.54 -25.65
C PRO A 48 -16.85 -39.08 -26.05
N ALA A 49 -17.60 -38.88 -27.12
CA ALA A 49 -17.89 -37.57 -27.70
C ALA A 49 -18.40 -36.59 -26.63
N PRO A 50 -17.92 -35.33 -26.60
CA PRO A 50 -18.39 -34.34 -25.64
C PRO A 50 -19.88 -34.07 -25.87
N PRO A 51 -20.68 -33.91 -24.80
CA PRO A 51 -22.07 -33.50 -24.92
C PRO A 51 -22.17 -32.13 -25.60
N LEU A 52 -23.15 -31.98 -26.50
CA LEU A 52 -23.42 -30.80 -27.35
C LEU A 52 -23.86 -29.53 -26.60
N THR A 53 -23.72 -29.49 -25.28
CA THR A 53 -24.08 -28.35 -24.45
C THR A 53 -22.87 -27.96 -23.61
N PRO A 54 -22.23 -26.79 -23.85
CA PRO A 54 -21.24 -26.28 -22.93
C PRO A 54 -21.97 -25.91 -21.64
N GLY A 55 -21.97 -26.82 -20.66
CA GLY A 55 -22.27 -26.42 -19.28
C GLY A 55 -21.26 -25.36 -18.83
N PRO A 56 -21.64 -24.43 -17.96
CA PRO A 56 -20.71 -23.42 -17.47
C PRO A 56 -19.58 -24.16 -16.74
N ALA A 57 -18.38 -24.15 -17.30
CA ALA A 57 -17.21 -24.67 -16.60
C ALA A 57 -17.07 -23.86 -15.30
N PRO A 58 -17.02 -24.50 -14.11
CA PRO A 58 -16.98 -23.78 -12.82
C PRO A 58 -15.64 -23.07 -12.56
N SER A 59 -14.74 -23.05 -13.54
CA SER A 59 -13.44 -22.41 -13.45
C SER A 59 -13.00 -22.04 -14.86
N SER A 60 -13.34 -20.83 -15.30
CA SER A 60 -12.56 -20.17 -16.35
C SER A 60 -11.09 -20.21 -15.91
N SER A 61 -10.21 -20.80 -16.71
CA SER A 61 -8.78 -20.85 -16.43
C SER A 61 -8.29 -19.44 -16.16
N LEU A 62 -7.77 -19.18 -14.95
CA LEU A 62 -7.21 -17.90 -14.58
C LEU A 62 -6.20 -17.47 -15.64
N SER A 63 -6.42 -16.29 -16.22
CA SER A 63 -5.48 -15.75 -17.19
C SER A 63 -4.12 -15.51 -16.52
N GLN A 64 -3.03 -15.70 -17.25
CA GLN A 64 -1.69 -15.50 -16.70
C GLN A 64 -1.49 -14.06 -16.17
N SER A 65 -2.19 -13.07 -16.74
CA SER A 65 -2.22 -11.69 -16.22
C SER A 65 -2.97 -11.57 -14.90
N SER A 66 -4.11 -12.25 -14.74
CA SER A 66 -4.85 -12.28 -13.46
C SER A 66 -4.02 -12.91 -12.35
N VAL A 67 -3.29 -14.00 -12.65
CA VAL A 67 -2.37 -14.64 -11.69
C VAL A 67 -1.23 -13.70 -11.30
N ALA A 68 -0.62 -13.01 -12.27
CA ALA A 68 0.43 -12.03 -12.00
C ALA A 68 -0.08 -10.86 -11.13
N SER A 69 -1.27 -10.33 -11.44
CA SER A 69 -1.90 -9.26 -10.64
C SER A 69 -2.21 -9.73 -9.20
N LEU A 70 -2.71 -10.96 -9.05
CA LEU A 70 -2.94 -11.57 -7.74
C LEU A 70 -1.62 -11.74 -6.95
N LYS A 71 -0.55 -12.20 -7.60
CA LYS A 71 0.79 -12.31 -7.00
C LYS A 71 1.28 -10.95 -6.49
N ASN A 72 1.14 -9.90 -7.30
CA ASN A 72 1.50 -8.54 -6.91
C ASN A 72 0.69 -8.05 -5.70
N SER A 73 -0.61 -8.34 -5.68
CA SER A 73 -1.50 -7.96 -4.58
C SER A 73 -1.12 -8.68 -3.28
N ILE A 74 -0.81 -9.98 -3.37
CA ILE A 74 -0.35 -10.79 -2.22
C ILE A 74 0.98 -10.24 -1.68
N LEU A 75 1.94 -9.94 -2.55
CA LEU A 75 3.23 -9.37 -2.14
C LEU A 75 3.06 -7.99 -1.47
N ALA A 76 2.22 -7.11 -2.03
CA ALA A 76 1.93 -5.80 -1.44
C ALA A 76 1.29 -5.93 -0.05
N ALA A 77 0.27 -6.79 0.08
CA ALA A 77 -0.38 -7.05 1.36
C ALA A 77 0.58 -7.70 2.37
N SER A 78 1.48 -8.59 1.92
CA SER A 78 2.48 -9.23 2.78
C SER A 78 3.49 -8.23 3.32
N ALA A 79 3.96 -7.30 2.46
CA ALA A 79 4.82 -6.20 2.90
C ALA A 79 4.13 -5.32 3.96
N TYR A 80 2.87 -4.92 3.72
CA TYR A 80 2.09 -4.12 4.68
C TYR A 80 1.93 -4.80 6.04
N VAL A 81 1.54 -6.09 6.04
CA VAL A 81 1.35 -6.87 7.27
C VAL A 81 2.69 -7.04 8.01
N ALA A 82 3.78 -7.29 7.30
CA ALA A 82 5.11 -7.41 7.90
C ALA A 82 5.59 -6.10 8.54
N VAL A 83 5.39 -4.94 7.89
CA VAL A 83 5.64 -3.62 8.51
C VAL A 83 4.82 -3.45 9.78
N SER A 84 3.53 -3.79 9.72
CA SER A 84 2.59 -3.63 10.85
C SER A 84 2.93 -4.53 12.04
N LEU A 85 3.54 -5.70 11.79
CA LEU A 85 4.02 -6.64 12.82
C LEU A 85 5.44 -6.31 13.31
N GLY A 86 6.12 -5.33 12.71
CA GLY A 86 7.48 -4.92 13.07
C GLY A 86 8.60 -5.76 12.47
N ASP A 87 8.30 -6.66 11.52
CA ASP A 87 9.31 -7.44 10.79
C ASP A 87 9.73 -6.70 9.52
N TYR A 88 10.65 -5.73 9.70
CA TYR A 88 11.08 -4.84 8.62
C TYR A 88 11.97 -5.53 7.57
N VAL A 89 12.66 -6.61 7.95
CA VAL A 89 13.50 -7.38 7.01
C VAL A 89 12.59 -8.12 6.04
N LEU A 90 11.58 -8.82 6.56
CA LEU A 90 10.59 -9.52 5.75
C LEU A 90 9.75 -8.55 4.90
N ALA A 91 9.38 -7.40 5.48
CA ALA A 91 8.68 -6.35 4.74
C ALA A 91 9.48 -5.86 3.53
N LEU A 92 10.77 -5.59 3.72
CA LEU A 92 11.66 -5.16 2.65
C LEU A 92 11.80 -6.25 1.57
N GLU A 93 11.94 -7.51 1.97
CA GLU A 93 11.99 -8.64 1.03
C GLU A 93 10.73 -8.72 0.17
N HIS A 94 9.54 -8.64 0.78
CA HIS A 94 8.28 -8.65 0.04
C HIS A 94 8.14 -7.45 -0.90
N ALA A 95 8.55 -6.26 -0.47
CA ALA A 95 8.51 -5.05 -1.28
C ALA A 95 9.47 -5.11 -2.48
N GLN A 96 10.69 -5.63 -2.29
CA GLN A 96 11.65 -5.85 -3.39
C GLN A 96 11.19 -6.95 -4.34
N ASN A 97 10.61 -8.02 -3.82
CA ASN A 97 10.00 -9.07 -4.62
C ASN A 97 8.82 -8.56 -5.44
N LEU A 98 8.04 -7.61 -4.91
CA LEU A 98 6.99 -6.94 -5.67
C LEU A 98 7.60 -6.12 -6.83
N LEU A 99 8.58 -5.27 -6.54
CA LEU A 99 9.23 -4.42 -7.55
C LEU A 99 9.99 -5.20 -8.63
N SER A 100 10.37 -6.45 -8.37
CA SER A 100 11.03 -7.33 -9.35
C SER A 100 10.06 -8.10 -10.25
N GLN A 101 8.74 -7.99 -10.05
CA GLN A 101 7.77 -8.69 -10.88
C GLN A 101 7.73 -8.11 -12.32
N PRO A 102 7.69 -8.96 -13.36
CA PRO A 102 7.79 -8.53 -14.76
C PRO A 102 6.56 -7.77 -15.26
N LYS A 103 5.39 -7.99 -14.64
CA LYS A 103 4.12 -7.32 -14.96
C LYS A 103 3.58 -6.68 -13.70
N ILE A 104 3.94 -5.42 -13.46
CA ILE A 104 3.55 -4.67 -12.28
C ILE A 104 2.80 -3.39 -12.70
N SER A 105 1.66 -3.13 -12.05
CA SER A 105 0.89 -1.90 -12.27
C SER A 105 1.51 -0.72 -11.53
N GLY A 106 1.23 0.52 -11.96
CA GLY A 106 1.70 1.74 -11.30
C GLY A 106 1.43 1.81 -9.79
N VAL A 107 0.25 1.38 -9.33
CA VAL A 107 -0.11 1.38 -7.90
C VAL A 107 0.76 0.42 -7.10
N HIS A 108 0.99 -0.79 -7.62
CA HIS A 108 1.88 -1.76 -7.01
C HIS A 108 3.33 -1.25 -6.95
N ILE A 109 3.81 -0.51 -7.96
CA ILE A 109 5.12 0.16 -7.92
C ILE A 109 5.17 1.17 -6.78
N LEU A 110 4.17 2.05 -6.69
CA LEU A 110 4.04 3.03 -5.62
C LEU A 110 4.07 2.37 -4.24
N LEU A 111 3.23 1.36 -4.02
CA LEU A 111 3.16 0.62 -2.75
C LEU A 111 4.49 -0.07 -2.42
N GLY A 112 5.12 -0.72 -3.41
CA GLY A 112 6.42 -1.36 -3.24
C GLY A 112 7.49 -0.37 -2.78
N HIS A 113 7.58 0.81 -3.41
CA HIS A 113 8.52 1.85 -2.98
C HIS A 113 8.19 2.42 -1.59
N LEU A 114 6.90 2.65 -1.28
CA LEU A 114 6.49 3.16 0.03
C LEU A 114 6.83 2.18 1.16
N TYR A 115 6.47 0.90 1.01
CA TYR A 115 6.76 -0.12 2.02
C TYR A 115 8.25 -0.40 2.17
N ALA A 116 9.01 -0.42 1.07
CA ALA A 116 10.47 -0.52 1.13
C ALA A 116 11.09 0.67 1.88
N ALA A 117 10.66 1.90 1.57
CA ALA A 117 11.16 3.09 2.23
C ALA A 117 10.85 3.12 3.73
N GLU A 118 9.63 2.71 4.12
CA GLU A 118 9.23 2.63 5.53
C GLU A 118 10.05 1.58 6.28
N ALA A 119 10.20 0.38 5.73
CA ALA A 119 11.02 -0.67 6.32
C ALA A 119 12.49 -0.24 6.46
N LEU A 120 13.08 0.38 5.42
CA LEU A 120 14.44 0.90 5.45
C LEU A 120 14.63 2.02 6.48
N LEU A 121 13.66 2.93 6.58
CA LEU A 121 13.67 3.98 7.59
C LEU A 121 13.68 3.39 9.02
N LEU A 122 12.84 2.38 9.27
CA LEU A 122 12.74 1.71 10.57
C LEU A 122 13.95 0.82 10.88
N MET A 123 14.75 0.47 9.87
CA MET A 123 16.07 -0.17 9.99
C MET A 123 17.24 0.83 10.06
N ASP A 124 16.98 2.13 10.23
CA ASP A 124 17.97 3.23 10.26
C ASP A 124 18.76 3.42 8.93
N LYS A 125 18.27 2.84 7.83
CA LYS A 125 18.85 2.96 6.49
C LYS A 125 18.25 4.13 5.71
N ILE A 126 18.36 5.34 6.27
CA ILE A 126 17.67 6.53 5.78
C ILE A 126 18.07 6.89 4.32
N THR A 127 19.33 6.69 3.94
CA THR A 127 19.80 7.01 2.58
C THR A 127 19.13 6.12 1.54
N GLU A 128 19.07 4.81 1.79
CA GLU A 128 18.38 3.84 0.91
C GLU A 128 16.87 4.16 0.85
N ALA A 129 16.26 4.52 1.99
CA ALA A 129 14.85 4.90 2.02
C ALA A 129 14.53 6.11 1.11
N LEU A 130 15.43 7.11 1.08
CA LEU A 130 15.26 8.29 0.23
C LEU A 130 15.35 7.97 -1.27
N GLU A 131 16.13 6.95 -1.67
CA GLU A 131 16.20 6.50 -3.06
C GLU A 131 14.86 5.91 -3.51
N HIS A 132 14.18 5.16 -2.64
CA HIS A 132 12.85 4.63 -2.93
C HIS A 132 11.78 5.72 -3.01
N LEU A 133 11.88 6.78 -2.20
CA LEU A 133 10.92 7.90 -2.19
C LEU A 133 11.09 8.91 -3.34
N ASN A 134 12.06 8.71 -4.24
CA ASN A 134 12.26 9.63 -5.37
C ASN A 134 11.01 9.65 -6.28
N PRO A 135 10.39 10.83 -6.52
CA PRO A 135 9.22 10.94 -7.39
C PRO A 135 9.46 10.47 -8.83
N GLU A 136 10.71 10.41 -9.30
CA GLU A 136 11.04 9.90 -10.65
C GLU A 136 10.77 8.39 -10.81
N ASN A 137 10.68 7.65 -9.70
CA ASN A 137 10.39 6.21 -9.71
C ASN A 137 8.93 5.92 -10.11
N ILE A 138 8.03 6.91 -10.02
CA ILE A 138 6.59 6.73 -10.24
C ILE A 138 6.18 7.49 -11.50
N LYS A 139 5.81 6.73 -12.54
CA LYS A 139 5.50 7.29 -13.87
C LYS A 139 4.02 7.14 -14.26
N ASP A 140 3.31 6.20 -13.65
CA ASP A 140 1.91 5.92 -13.93
C ASP A 140 1.24 5.33 -12.66
N ILE A 141 -0.08 5.50 -12.54
CA ILE A 141 -0.92 5.09 -11.40
C ILE A 141 -2.17 4.37 -11.92
N SER A 142 -2.19 3.95 -13.19
CA SER A 142 -3.34 3.24 -13.77
C SER A 142 -3.79 2.09 -12.88
N LEU A 143 -4.99 2.28 -12.32
CA LEU A 143 -5.74 1.32 -11.53
C LEU A 143 -6.51 0.46 -12.53
N GLU A 144 -5.98 -0.70 -12.92
CA GLU A 144 -6.75 -1.71 -13.66
C GLU A 144 -7.75 -2.38 -12.70
N PHE A 145 -8.67 -1.61 -12.13
CA PHE A 145 -9.87 -2.15 -11.50
C PHE A 145 -10.99 -2.13 -12.55
N PRO A 146 -11.78 -3.21 -12.68
CA PRO A 146 -12.99 -3.17 -13.50
C PRO A 146 -13.85 -1.99 -13.03
N GLU A 147 -14.20 -1.08 -13.95
CA GLU A 147 -14.98 0.14 -13.65
C GLU A 147 -16.41 -0.15 -13.15
N ASP A 148 -16.83 -1.41 -13.11
CA ASP A 148 -18.17 -1.86 -12.71
C ASP A 148 -18.25 -2.24 -11.21
N SER A 149 -17.65 -1.44 -10.33
CA SER A 149 -17.96 -1.50 -8.91
C SER A 149 -18.60 -0.19 -8.54
N GLU A 150 -19.94 -0.20 -8.51
CA GLU A 150 -20.76 0.83 -7.90
C GLU A 150 -20.07 1.34 -6.65
N GLU A 151 -20.01 2.67 -6.49
CA GLU A 151 -19.41 3.38 -5.36
C GLU A 151 -20.13 3.01 -4.04
N GLU A 152 -20.01 1.76 -3.59
CA GLU A 152 -20.34 1.37 -2.24
C GLU A 152 -19.29 2.03 -1.35
N THR A 153 -19.68 3.19 -0.83
CA THR A 153 -19.05 3.90 0.26
C THR A 153 -18.97 2.98 1.48
N MET A 154 -17.97 2.08 1.47
CA MET A 154 -17.55 1.39 2.67
C MET A 154 -17.18 2.47 3.70
N LYS A 155 -17.85 2.44 4.86
CA LYS A 155 -17.71 3.40 5.97
C LYS A 155 -16.31 3.45 6.62
N ASN A 156 -15.34 2.75 6.03
CA ASN A 156 -13.95 2.64 6.47
C ASN A 156 -12.97 3.42 5.57
N ASN A 157 -13.46 4.22 4.61
CA ASN A 157 -12.56 5.05 3.82
C ASN A 157 -11.84 6.07 4.72
N PRO A 158 -10.49 6.13 4.71
CA PRO A 158 -9.75 7.22 5.35
C PRO A 158 -10.15 8.57 4.73
N PRO A 159 -9.88 9.71 5.40
CA PRO A 159 -10.36 11.02 4.96
C PRO A 159 -10.11 11.23 3.46
N THR A 160 -11.22 11.39 2.74
CA THR A 160 -11.37 11.13 1.30
C THR A 160 -10.47 11.99 0.41
N ASN A 161 -9.87 13.05 0.94
CA ASN A 161 -9.11 14.04 0.17
C ASN A 161 -7.58 13.88 0.29
N TRP A 162 -7.07 13.01 1.18
CA TRP A 162 -5.63 12.77 1.31
C TRP A 162 -5.16 11.49 0.58
N PHE A 163 -6.09 10.63 0.16
CA PHE A 163 -5.71 9.43 -0.57
C PHE A 163 -5.16 9.80 -1.96
N PRO A 164 -4.05 9.17 -2.41
CA PRO A 164 -3.46 9.42 -3.71
C PRO A 164 -4.41 9.05 -4.86
N ARG A 165 -5.27 9.98 -5.27
CA ARG A 165 -6.22 9.82 -6.40
C ARG A 165 -5.71 10.46 -7.69
N ASN A 166 -4.65 11.25 -7.60
CA ASN A 166 -4.03 11.93 -8.73
C ASN A 166 -2.51 12.04 -8.51
N MET A 167 -1.76 12.39 -9.56
CA MET A 167 -0.30 12.48 -9.47
C MET A 167 0.16 13.55 -8.47
N GLU A 168 -0.59 14.63 -8.31
CA GLU A 168 -0.28 15.74 -7.39
C GLU A 168 -0.38 15.31 -5.91
N SER A 169 -1.39 14.51 -5.56
CA SER A 169 -1.56 13.94 -4.22
C SER A 169 -0.49 12.89 -3.91
N ILE A 170 -0.06 12.10 -4.90
CA ILE A 170 1.09 11.19 -4.74
C ILE A 170 2.37 11.98 -4.48
N GLN A 171 2.63 13.03 -5.26
CA GLN A 171 3.79 13.88 -5.03
C GLN A 171 3.76 14.49 -3.63
N SER A 172 2.58 14.88 -3.14
CA SER A 172 2.40 15.38 -1.78
C SER A 172 2.71 14.32 -0.72
N VAL A 173 2.25 13.08 -0.90
CA VAL A 173 2.54 11.94 0.00
C VAL A 173 4.04 11.62 0.01
N LEU A 174 4.69 11.56 -1.16
CA LEU A 174 6.13 11.31 -1.25
C LEU A 174 6.94 12.43 -0.61
N GLN A 175 6.59 13.69 -0.87
CA GLN A 175 7.27 14.84 -0.26
C GLN A 175 7.10 14.86 1.26
N TYR A 176 5.92 14.49 1.77
CA TYR A 176 5.71 14.31 3.20
C TYR A 176 6.61 13.21 3.77
N ASN A 177 6.68 12.04 3.13
CA ASN A 177 7.53 10.94 3.58
C ASN A 177 9.03 11.30 3.52
N ILE A 178 9.47 12.03 2.49
CA ILE A 178 10.83 12.56 2.41
C ILE A 178 11.08 13.52 3.59
N ALA A 179 10.12 14.39 3.91
CA ALA A 179 10.24 15.29 5.04
C ALA A 179 10.38 14.52 6.36
N VAL A 180 9.62 13.44 6.56
CA VAL A 180 9.78 12.53 7.71
C VAL A 180 11.20 11.97 7.77
N CYS A 181 11.71 11.39 6.68
CA CYS A 181 13.09 10.86 6.64
C CYS A 181 14.14 11.95 6.97
N LYS A 182 13.95 13.17 6.44
CA LYS A 182 14.82 14.32 6.70
C LYS A 182 14.76 14.76 8.16
N THR A 183 13.58 14.74 8.78
CA THR A 183 13.39 15.04 10.20
C THR A 183 14.09 14.01 11.07
N VAL A 184 13.94 12.72 10.78
CA VAL A 184 14.64 11.64 11.52
C VAL A 184 16.16 11.79 11.40
N ARG A 185 16.66 12.21 10.23
CA ARG A 185 18.08 12.51 10.00
C ARG A 185 18.57 13.80 10.69
N GLY A 186 17.68 14.61 11.27
CA GLY A 186 18.01 15.90 11.89
C GLY A 186 18.14 17.08 10.91
N GLN A 187 17.77 16.91 9.64
CA GLN A 187 17.80 17.98 8.62
C GLN A 187 16.51 18.82 8.66
N LEU A 188 16.30 19.50 9.78
CA LEU A 188 15.03 20.16 10.11
C LEU A 188 14.64 21.30 9.16
N ASP A 189 15.59 22.14 8.73
CA ASP A 189 15.32 23.25 7.80
C ASP A 189 14.80 22.75 6.43
N GLN A 190 15.40 21.66 5.93
CA GLN A 190 14.99 21.03 4.68
C GLN A 190 13.59 20.41 4.82
N ALA A 191 13.33 19.74 5.94
CA ALA A 191 12.02 19.16 6.23
C ALA A 191 10.92 20.23 6.34
N SER A 192 11.16 21.34 7.04
CA SER A 192 10.20 22.47 7.13
C SER A 192 9.89 23.05 5.75
N THR A 193 10.90 23.21 4.89
CA THR A 193 10.71 23.72 3.53
C THR A 193 9.87 22.78 2.67
N LEU A 194 10.09 21.47 2.77
CA LEU A 194 9.28 20.47 2.07
C LEU A 194 7.83 20.47 2.55
N LEU A 195 7.60 20.51 3.86
CA LEU A 195 6.24 20.52 4.42
C LEU A 195 5.48 21.79 4.05
N LYS A 196 6.15 22.95 3.95
CA LYS A 196 5.53 24.19 3.46
C LYS A 196 5.06 24.07 2.01
N LYS A 197 5.83 23.39 1.14
CA LYS A 197 5.41 23.12 -0.24
C LYS A 197 4.19 22.21 -0.30
N VAL A 198 4.19 21.13 0.49
CA VAL A 198 3.04 20.23 0.61
C VAL A 198 1.80 20.99 1.09
N TRP A 199 1.98 21.91 2.05
CA TRP A 199 0.88 22.73 2.60
C TRP A 199 0.32 23.75 1.60
N GLN A 200 1.18 24.39 0.80
CA GLN A 200 0.80 25.40 -0.19
C GLN A 200 0.17 24.82 -1.45
N GLY A 201 0.54 23.59 -1.82
CA GLY A 201 -0.04 22.89 -2.97
C GLY A 201 -1.44 22.34 -2.73
N GLN A 202 -1.99 22.46 -1.50
CA GLN A 202 -3.30 21.91 -1.18
C GLN A 202 -4.41 22.93 -1.44
N GLY A 203 -5.43 22.51 -2.19
CA GLY A 203 -6.62 23.33 -2.43
C GLY A 203 -7.39 23.68 -1.14
N PRO A 204 -8.25 24.71 -1.16
CA PRO A 204 -8.92 25.28 0.02
C PRO A 204 -9.81 24.32 0.82
N ASN A 205 -10.15 23.15 0.27
CA ASN A 205 -10.97 22.12 0.92
C ASN A 205 -10.17 20.88 1.39
N CYS A 206 -8.84 20.91 1.34
CA CYS A 206 -8.06 19.77 1.81
C CYS A 206 -7.88 19.82 3.34
N ARG A 207 -8.45 18.82 4.02
CA ARG A 207 -8.29 18.66 5.47
C ARG A 207 -6.94 18.00 5.75
N VAL A 208 -5.98 18.79 6.22
CA VAL A 208 -4.66 18.27 6.59
C VAL A 208 -4.80 17.27 7.75
N PRO A 209 -4.27 16.04 7.63
CA PRO A 209 -4.39 15.06 8.71
C PRO A 209 -3.50 15.41 9.91
N ALA A 210 -3.96 15.07 11.11
CA ALA A 210 -3.36 15.48 12.39
C ALA A 210 -1.85 15.20 12.49
N HIS A 211 -1.40 14.05 11.98
CA HIS A 211 0.02 13.65 12.04
C HIS A 211 0.98 14.62 11.31
N ILE A 212 0.53 15.35 10.29
CA ILE A 212 1.37 16.30 9.56
C ILE A 212 1.55 17.56 10.39
N ILE A 213 0.47 18.00 11.02
CA ILE A 213 0.45 19.14 11.94
C ILE A 213 1.36 18.84 13.12
N MET A 214 1.30 17.63 13.68
CA MET A 214 2.21 17.19 14.73
C MET A 214 3.68 17.20 14.28
N LEU A 215 3.98 16.76 13.06
CA LEU A 215 5.33 16.80 12.51
C LEU A 215 5.84 18.24 12.33
N VAL A 216 5.01 19.13 11.77
CA VAL A 216 5.34 20.56 11.64
C VAL A 216 5.58 21.19 13.01
N LEU A 217 4.69 20.94 13.98
CA LEU A 217 4.85 21.42 15.35
C LEU A 217 6.17 20.95 15.97
N TYR A 218 6.49 19.67 15.82
CA TYR A 218 7.75 19.11 16.30
C TYR A 218 8.94 19.84 15.69
N ILE A 219 8.97 20.01 14.37
CA ILE A 219 10.06 20.69 13.67
C ILE A 219 10.20 22.16 14.11
N GLU A 220 9.10 22.92 14.17
CA GLU A 220 9.14 24.33 14.57
C GLU A 220 9.58 24.51 16.03
N LEU A 221 9.20 23.60 16.92
CA LEU A 221 9.68 23.60 18.31
C LEU A 221 11.19 23.29 18.38
N GLN A 222 11.66 22.31 17.61
CA GLN A 222 13.09 21.96 17.56
C GLN A 222 13.96 23.09 16.98
N LEU A 223 13.40 23.89 16.06
CA LEU A 223 14.06 25.08 15.51
C LEU A 223 13.97 26.31 16.44
N GLY A 224 13.23 26.22 17.56
CA GLY A 224 13.07 27.32 18.51
C GLY A 224 11.96 28.33 18.16
N HIS A 225 11.15 28.07 17.13
CA HIS A 225 10.06 28.95 16.68
C HIS A 225 8.76 28.73 17.49
N ALA A 226 8.84 28.91 18.81
CA ALA A 226 7.73 28.64 19.73
C ALA A 226 6.46 29.47 19.43
N ASP A 227 6.60 30.69 18.91
CA ASP A 227 5.45 31.56 18.57
C ASP A 227 4.66 31.05 17.36
N VAL A 228 5.37 30.51 16.36
CA VAL A 228 4.76 29.87 15.19
C VAL A 228 4.02 28.61 15.61
N ALA A 229 4.66 27.77 16.43
CA ALA A 229 4.03 26.57 16.97
C ALA A 229 2.75 26.88 17.78
N ARG A 230 2.79 27.91 18.63
CA ARG A 230 1.62 28.36 19.42
C ARG A 230 0.48 28.83 18.52
N THR A 231 0.79 29.54 17.44
CA THR A 231 -0.22 30.00 16.46
C THR A 231 -0.86 28.82 15.73
N LEU A 232 -0.05 27.84 15.35
CA LEU A 232 -0.48 26.66 14.62
C LEU A 232 -1.38 25.75 15.48
N VAL A 233 -1.06 25.56 16.77
CA VAL A 233 -1.94 24.85 17.73
C VAL A 233 -3.28 25.57 17.88
N LYS A 234 -3.27 26.91 18.04
CA LYS A 234 -4.51 27.68 18.15
C LYS A 234 -5.39 27.45 16.91
N GLN A 235 -4.83 27.64 15.72
CA GLN A 235 -5.55 27.46 14.46
C GLN A 235 -6.13 26.04 14.32
N TYR A 236 -5.37 25.02 14.70
CA TYR A 236 -5.81 23.63 14.67
C TYR A 236 -6.92 23.31 15.68
N CYS A 237 -6.77 23.75 16.94
CA CYS A 237 -7.80 23.57 17.97
C CYS A 237 -9.11 24.28 17.60
N PHE A 238 -9.04 25.47 16.99
CA PHE A 238 -10.23 26.18 16.51
C PHE A 238 -10.95 25.42 15.39
N GLN A 239 -10.22 24.85 14.43
CA GLN A 239 -10.85 24.04 13.38
C GLN A 239 -11.47 22.73 13.89
N TYR A 240 -10.92 22.15 14.96
CA TYR A 240 -11.49 20.95 15.58
C TYR A 240 -12.77 21.26 16.38
N LYS A 241 -12.82 22.42 17.06
CA LYS A 241 -13.98 22.85 17.86
C LYS A 241 -15.21 23.29 17.06
N ILE A 242 -15.02 23.76 15.83
CA ILE A 242 -16.12 24.21 14.95
C ILE A 242 -16.82 23.00 14.28
N ASN A 243 -16.15 21.85 14.23
CA ASN A 243 -16.59 20.66 13.49
C ASN A 243 -16.88 19.44 14.40
N SER A 244 -17.00 19.65 15.72
CA SER A 244 -17.48 18.67 16.72
C SER A 244 -18.86 19.07 17.22
#